data_AF-A0A7H9S8V6-F1
#
_entry.id   AF-A0A7H9S8V6-F1
#
_cell.length_a   1.000
_cell.length_b   1.000
_cell.length_c   1.000
_cell.angle_alpha   90.00
_cell.angle_beta   90.00
_cell.angle_gamma   90.00
#
_symmetry.space_group_name_H-M   'P 1'
#
loop_
_entity.id
_entity.type
_entity.pdbx_description
1 polymer ?
#
loop_
_entity_poly.entity_id
_entity_poly.type
_entity_poly.pdbx_seq_one_letter_code
_entity_poly.pdbx_strand_id
1 'polypeptide(L)' 'MMSRNIKMATEVKTWLQERGSHVNESYLGVARPILEITYPPVELVKNAVRIMEHKSGVARSVWTARLNGCQIIWR' A
#
# COMPACT_ATOMS: atom_id res chain seq x y z
N MET A 1 5.75 15.09 -12.67
CA MET A 1 4.73 14.55 -11.74
C MET A 1 4.67 13.03 -11.83
N MET A 2 4.45 12.45 -13.02
CA MET A 2 4.42 10.98 -13.24
C MET A 2 5.77 10.28 -13.01
N SER A 3 6.88 10.86 -13.49
CA SER A 3 8.23 10.32 -13.32
C SER A 3 8.65 10.13 -11.85
N ARG A 4 8.26 11.09 -11.00
CA ARG A 4 8.46 11.00 -9.54
C ARG A 4 7.67 9.84 -8.94
N ASN A 5 6.39 9.71 -9.31
CA ASN A 5 5.51 8.67 -8.80
C ASN A 5 5.96 7.27 -9.21
N ILE A 6 6.47 7.12 -10.45
CA ILE A 6 7.10 5.88 -10.92
C ILE A 6 8.32 5.55 -10.06
N LYS A 7 9.26 6.50 -9.88
CA LYS A 7 10.46 6.28 -9.08
C LYS A 7 10.13 5.86 -7.64
N MET A 8 9.22 6.59 -6.99
CA MET A 8 8.78 6.26 -5.62
C MET A 8 8.17 4.86 -5.54
N ALA A 9 7.27 4.51 -6.47
CA ALA A 9 6.65 3.19 -6.48
C ALA A 9 7.67 2.07 -6.73
N THR A 10 8.66 2.29 -7.59
CA THR A 10 9.75 1.34 -7.84
C THR A 10 10.59 1.11 -6.58
N GLU A 11 11.03 2.17 -5.90
CA GLU A 11 11.82 2.08 -4.67
C GLU A 11 11.06 1.32 -3.57
N VAL A 12 9.77 1.65 -3.39
CA VAL A 12 8.91 0.98 -2.41
C VAL A 12 8.67 -0.49 -2.78
N LYS A 13 8.47 -0.79 -4.08
CA LYS A 13 8.31 -2.17 -4.55
C LYS A 13 9.56 -3.00 -4.25
N THR A 14 10.76 -2.49 -4.51
CA THR A 14 12.01 -3.16 -4.17
C THR A 14 12.11 -3.42 -2.66
N TRP A 15 11.84 -2.40 -1.84
CA TRP A 15 11.88 -2.52 -0.37
C TRP A 15 10.91 -3.58 0.17
N LEU A 16 9.71 -3.69 -0.43
CA LEU A 16 8.69 -4.69 -0.10
C LEU A 16 9.15 -6.10 -0.49
N GLN A 17 9.69 -6.25 -1.69
CA GLN A 17 10.19 -7.54 -2.20
C GLN A 17 11.35 -8.09 -1.37
N GLU A 18 12.28 -7.22 -0.95
CA GLU A 18 13.39 -7.58 -0.05
C GLU A 18 12.92 -8.14 1.30
N ARG A 19 11.68 -7.83 1.71
CA ARG A 19 11.04 -8.29 2.95
C ARG A 19 10.04 -9.43 2.72
N GLY A 20 10.01 -10.01 1.53
CA GLY A 20 9.13 -11.10 1.18
C GLY A 20 7.68 -10.69 0.91
N SER A 21 7.37 -9.39 0.88
CA SER A 21 6.05 -8.91 0.46
C SER A 21 5.92 -8.91 -1.05
N HIS A 22 4.80 -9.44 -1.53
CA HIS A 22 4.45 -9.41 -2.94
C HIS A 22 3.54 -8.22 -3.25
N VAL A 23 3.91 -7.43 -4.28
CA VAL A 23 3.10 -6.34 -4.81
C VAL A 23 2.21 -6.87 -5.93
N ASN A 24 0.91 -6.87 -5.71
CA ASN A 24 -0.11 -7.33 -6.66
C ASN A 24 -0.34 -6.29 -7.76
N GLU A 25 -0.55 -5.04 -7.36
CA GLU A 25 -0.87 -3.95 -8.28
C GLU A 25 -0.30 -2.61 -7.81
N SER A 26 -0.11 -1.69 -8.75
CA SER A 26 0.41 -0.34 -8.49
C SER A 26 -0.40 0.70 -9.25
N TYR A 27 -1.06 1.59 -8.52
CA TYR A 27 -1.83 2.70 -9.08
C TYR A 27 -1.02 3.99 -8.99
N LEU A 28 -0.56 4.50 -10.13
CA LEU A 28 0.31 5.67 -10.22
C LEU A 28 -0.47 6.97 -10.46
N GLY A 29 -1.55 7.18 -9.70
CA GLY A 29 -2.40 8.36 -9.82
C GLY A 29 -1.65 9.68 -9.61
N VAL A 30 -2.31 10.80 -9.89
CA VAL A 30 -1.68 12.14 -9.92
C VAL A 30 -1.21 12.63 -8.55
N ALA A 31 -1.88 12.24 -7.45
CA ALA A 31 -1.58 12.74 -6.11
C ALA A 31 -0.47 11.93 -5.38
N ARG A 32 -0.62 10.61 -5.27
CA ARG A 32 0.37 9.69 -4.68
C ARG A 32 0.20 8.27 -5.22
N PRO A 33 1.30 7.51 -5.37
CA PRO A 33 1.20 6.09 -5.75
C PRO A 33 0.52 5.26 -4.65
N ILE A 34 -0.24 4.26 -5.08
CA ILE A 34 -0.82 3.24 -4.19
C ILE A 34 -0.29 1.88 -4.63
N LEU A 35 0.21 1.09 -3.68
CA LEU A 35 0.66 -0.29 -3.93
C LEU A 35 -0.22 -1.25 -3.12
N GLU A 36 -0.81 -2.21 -3.80
CA GLU A 36 -1.55 -3.30 -3.17
C GLU A 36 -0.62 -4.49 -2.94
N ILE A 37 -0.63 -5.03 -1.72
CA ILE A 37 0.22 -6.16 -1.33
C ILE A 37 -0.62 -7.30 -0.73
N THR A 38 -0.08 -8.52 -0.78
CA THR A 38 -0.73 -9.71 -0.18
C THR A 38 -0.43 -9.86 1.31
N TYR A 39 0.84 -9.72 1.69
CA TYR A 39 1.28 -9.89 3.08
C TYR A 39 2.11 -8.67 3.49
N PRO A 40 1.75 -7.96 4.57
CA PRO A 40 2.53 -6.83 5.05
C PRO A 40 3.80 -7.30 5.79
N PRO A 41 4.93 -6.62 5.61
CA PRO A 41 6.08 -6.82 6.47
C PRO A 41 5.81 -6.18 7.85
N VAL A 42 6.45 -6.70 8.90
CA VAL A 42 6.24 -6.30 10.29
C VAL A 42 6.41 -4.79 10.52
N GLU A 43 7.31 -4.15 9.77
CA GLU A 43 7.57 -2.72 9.86
C GLU A 43 6.37 -1.86 9.39
N LEU A 44 5.55 -2.36 8.44
CA LEU A 44 4.33 -1.67 8.03
C LEU A 44 3.20 -1.87 9.04
N VAL A 45 3.10 -3.06 9.64
CA VAL A 45 2.02 -3.39 10.59
C VAL A 45 2.03 -2.45 11.79
N LYS A 46 3.21 -2.05 12.29
CA LYS A 46 3.37 -1.17 13.45
C LYS A 46 2.70 0.20 13.28
N ASN A 47 2.57 0.68 12.05
CA ASN A 47 2.02 2.01 11.74
C ASN A 47 0.75 1.90 10.87
N ALA A 48 0.17 0.71 10.76
CA ALA A 48 -0.99 0.47 9.93
C ALA A 48 -2.27 1.02 10.57
N VAL A 49 -3.09 1.65 9.76
CA VAL A 49 -4.46 2.05 10.11
C VAL A 49 -5.42 1.10 9.41
N ARG A 50 -6.46 0.65 10.13
CA ARG A 50 -7.57 -0.09 9.54
C ARG A 50 -8.67 0.88 9.15
N ILE A 51 -9.06 0.87 7.88
CA ILE A 51 -10.26 1.55 7.39
C ILE A 51 -11.35 0.49 7.29
N MET A 52 -12.49 0.74 7.93
CA MET A 52 -13.66 -0.14 7.90
C MET A 52 -14.84 0.59 7.26
N GLU A 53 -15.47 -0.05 6.29
CA GLU A 53 -16.72 0.39 5.69
C GLU A 53 -17.84 -0.55 6.12
N HIS A 54 -18.94 0.03 6.60
CA HIS A 54 -20.16 -0.69 6.92
C HIS A 54 -21.28 -0.20 6.02
N LYS A 55 -21.86 -1.09 5.21
CA LYS A 55 -22.99 -0.76 4.33
C LYS A 55 -23.96 -1.93 4.26
N SER A 56 -25.23 -1.67 4.59
CA SER A 56 -26.34 -2.65 4.50
C SER A 56 -26.02 -4.02 5.12
N GLY A 57 -25.42 -4.03 6.31
CA GLY A 57 -25.05 -5.26 7.03
C GLY A 57 -23.75 -5.92 6.56
N VAL A 58 -23.10 -5.42 5.51
CA VAL A 58 -21.79 -5.88 5.04
C VAL A 58 -20.70 -4.99 5.62
N ALA A 59 -19.70 -5.62 6.24
CA ALA A 59 -18.47 -4.96 6.69
C ALA A 59 -17.32 -5.34 5.76
N ARG A 60 -16.57 -4.35 5.28
CA ARG A 60 -15.30 -4.54 4.56
C ARG A 60 -14.22 -3.75 5.25
N SER A 61 -13.00 -4.28 5.27
CA SER A 61 -11.86 -3.54 5.79
C SER A 61 -10.67 -3.61 4.86
N VAL A 62 -9.88 -2.54 4.89
CA VAL A 62 -8.57 -2.48 4.28
C VAL A 62 -7.60 -1.95 5.32
N TRP A 63 -6.44 -2.57 5.41
CA TRP A 63 -5.32 -2.04 6.16
C TRP A 63 -4.51 -1.12 5.28
N THR A 64 -3.96 -0.07 5.88
CA THR A 64 -3.19 0.89 5.13
C THR A 64 -2.05 1.49 5.92
N ALA A 65 -0.90 1.65 5.28
CA ALA A 65 0.29 2.28 5.86
C ALA A 65 0.95 3.21 4.82
N ARG A 66 1.78 4.15 5.29
CA ARG A 66 2.57 5.02 4.42
C ARG A 66 4.02 4.59 4.41
N LEU A 67 4.63 4.57 3.24
CA LEU A 67 6.06 4.29 3.07
C LEU A 67 6.60 5.12 1.91
N ASN A 68 7.63 5.94 2.18
CA ASN A 68 8.30 6.79 1.19
C ASN A 68 7.36 7.56 0.25
N GLY A 69 6.25 8.09 0.81
CA GLY A 69 5.24 8.86 0.09
C GLY A 69 4.27 8.04 -0.78
N CYS A 70 4.38 6.72 -0.76
CA CYS A 70 3.36 5.80 -1.28
C CYS A 70 2.35 5.42 -0.19
N GLN A 71 1.13 5.14 -0.62
CA GLN A 71 0.14 4.45 0.21
C GLN A 71 0.25 2.95 -0.06
N ILE A 72 0.35 2.15 0.99
CA ILE A 72 0.35 0.69 0.89
C ILE A 72 -0.99 0.18 1.43
N ILE A 73 -1.63 -0.72 0.70
CA ILE A 73 -2.92 -1.30 1.09
C ILE A 73 -2.88 -2.83 1.04
N TRP A 74 -3.58 -3.47 1.96
CA TRP A 74 -3.81 -4.92 1.97
C TRP A 74 -5.13 -5.23 2.69
N ARG A 75 -5.70 -6.41 2.43
CA ARG A 75 -6.97 -6.85 3.01
C ARG A 75 -6.74 -7.93 4.04
#